data_AF-A0A2H4VBT8-F1
#
_entry.id   AF-A0A2H4VBT8-F1
#
_cell.length_a   1.000
_cell.length_b   1.000
_cell.length_c   1.000
_cell.angle_alpha   90.00
_cell.angle_beta   90.00
_cell.angle_gamma   90.00
#
_symmetry.space_group_name_H-M   'P 1'
#
loop_
_entity.id
_entity.type
_entity.pdbx_description
1 polymer ?
#
loop_
_entity_poly.entity_id
_entity_poly.type
_entity_poly.pdbx_seq_one_letter_code
_entity_poly.pdbx_strand_id
1 'polypeptide(L)'
;MKGKVIGDILVLKNHVDRPQELLNIPGVKRAVRLGRINGPKREPEVEIILGEGTETVHRENHCQYKLDVARIMWSKGNTTERKRMGQLVRPGETVVDMFAGIGYFTMPMAVHGNPEKIYAVEINPVAHGYLLENIKLNQVLDVVEPILGNCRDVAPRNMADRVLMGYIGNTDEYLDVAMDIIKDEGIIHYHESVPDKLKYIRPSDRIREAAKDFNVDILNQRVIKKYSPGVYHMVVDAQIFKN
;
A
#
# COMPACT_ATOMS: atom_id res chain seq x y z
N MET A 1 1.09 -2.24 -26.91
CA MET A 1 1.18 -0.93 -26.22
C MET A 1 1.37 -1.18 -24.72
N LYS A 2 2.47 -0.75 -24.10
CA LYS A 2 2.74 -0.98 -22.66
C LYS A 2 2.20 0.20 -21.83
N GLY A 3 0.92 0.17 -21.48
CA GLY A 3 0.27 1.17 -20.62
C GLY A 3 -0.51 0.52 -19.48
N LYS A 4 -0.89 1.31 -18.48
CA LYS A 4 -1.71 0.87 -17.34
C LYS A 4 -2.96 1.74 -17.26
N VAL A 5 -4.13 1.12 -17.41
CA VAL A 5 -5.42 1.78 -17.14
C VAL A 5 -5.63 1.91 -15.63
N ILE A 6 -5.84 3.12 -15.12
CA ILE A 6 -6.18 3.45 -13.74
C ILE A 6 -7.46 4.29 -13.80
N GLY A 7 -8.55 3.78 -13.22
CA GLY A 7 -9.88 4.32 -13.47
C GLY A 7 -10.18 4.41 -14.96
N ASP A 8 -10.47 5.62 -15.44
CA ASP A 8 -10.69 5.96 -16.85
C ASP A 8 -9.46 6.55 -17.56
N ILE A 9 -8.29 6.59 -16.90
CA ILE A 9 -7.04 7.13 -17.43
C ILE A 9 -6.10 6.01 -17.86
N LEU A 10 -5.63 6.05 -19.12
CA LEU A 10 -4.52 5.22 -19.58
C LEU A 10 -3.18 5.91 -19.33
N VAL A 11 -2.36 5.32 -18.46
CA VAL A 11 -0.99 5.78 -18.19
C VAL A 11 0.01 5.08 -19.11
N LEU A 12 0.67 5.87 -19.95
CA LEU A 12 1.64 5.43 -20.95
C LEU A 12 3.08 5.64 -20.48
N LYS A 13 3.98 4.78 -20.97
CA LYS A 13 5.44 4.93 -20.77
C LYS A 13 6.15 5.55 -21.96
N ASN A 14 5.61 5.35 -23.17
CA ASN A 14 6.25 5.71 -24.42
C ASN A 14 5.32 6.67 -25.19
N HIS A 15 5.92 7.38 -26.15
CA HIS A 15 5.17 8.18 -27.12
C HIS A 15 4.19 7.30 -27.90
N VAL A 16 3.09 7.91 -28.36
CA VAL A 16 2.07 7.27 -29.19
C VAL A 16 1.74 8.19 -30.35
N ASP A 17 1.92 7.71 -31.58
CA ASP A 17 1.77 8.53 -32.80
C ASP A 17 0.30 8.81 -33.15
N ARG A 18 -0.62 7.96 -32.68
CA ARG A 18 -2.07 8.10 -32.91
C ARG A 18 -2.86 8.08 -31.60
N PRO A 19 -2.84 9.17 -30.81
CA PRO A 19 -3.52 9.22 -29.51
C PRO A 19 -5.02 8.91 -29.55
N GLN A 20 -5.71 9.22 -30.65
CA GLN A 20 -7.15 8.98 -30.78
C GLN A 20 -7.51 7.49 -30.78
N GLU A 21 -6.61 6.62 -31.26
CA GLU A 21 -6.84 5.16 -31.23
C GLU A 21 -6.89 4.60 -29.79
N LEU A 22 -6.38 5.34 -28.80
CA LEU A 22 -6.42 4.96 -27.39
C LEU A 22 -7.85 4.91 -26.83
N LEU A 23 -8.78 5.69 -27.40
CA LEU A 23 -10.19 5.71 -27.01
C LEU A 23 -10.94 4.42 -27.38
N ASN A 24 -10.34 3.57 -28.24
CA ASN A 24 -10.89 2.26 -28.55
C ASN A 24 -10.68 1.25 -27.40
N ILE A 25 -9.87 1.58 -26.40
CA ILE A 25 -9.66 0.73 -25.22
C ILE A 25 -10.85 0.92 -24.27
N PRO A 26 -11.58 -0.16 -23.90
CA PRO A 26 -12.76 -0.05 -23.06
C PRO A 26 -12.49 0.68 -21.74
N GLY A 27 -13.35 1.66 -21.44
CA GLY A 27 -13.29 2.45 -20.21
C GLY A 27 -12.25 3.58 -20.21
N VAL A 28 -11.35 3.63 -21.18
CA VAL A 28 -10.38 4.74 -21.31
C VAL A 28 -11.07 5.96 -21.90
N LYS A 29 -11.00 7.07 -21.19
CA LYS A 29 -11.50 8.38 -21.64
C LYS A 29 -10.38 9.39 -21.80
N ARG A 30 -9.25 9.16 -21.13
CA ARG A 30 -8.12 10.08 -21.00
C ARG A 30 -6.82 9.31 -21.05
N ALA A 31 -5.75 9.95 -21.52
CA ALA A 31 -4.43 9.33 -21.58
C ALA A 31 -3.36 10.32 -21.16
N VAL A 32 -2.41 9.83 -20.36
CA VAL A 32 -1.27 10.61 -19.88
C VAL A 32 0.00 9.81 -20.06
N ARG A 33 1.12 10.50 -20.30
CA ARG A 33 2.47 9.93 -20.28
C ARG A 33 3.19 10.46 -19.06
N LEU A 34 3.68 9.55 -18.22
CA LEU A 34 4.53 9.90 -17.08
C LEU A 34 5.99 9.77 -17.51
N GLY A 35 6.72 10.88 -17.48
CA GLY A 35 8.12 11.01 -17.81
C GLY A 35 9.05 10.60 -16.65
N ARG A 36 10.33 10.98 -16.79
CA ARG A 36 11.32 10.74 -15.73
C ARG A 36 11.08 11.72 -14.59
N ILE A 37 11.47 11.30 -13.39
CA ILE A 37 11.59 12.20 -12.24
C ILE A 37 12.81 13.08 -12.49
N ASN A 38 12.61 14.37 -12.72
CA ASN A 38 13.66 15.33 -13.04
C ASN A 38 13.67 16.50 -12.05
N GLY A 39 14.81 17.19 -11.96
CA GLY A 39 14.97 18.42 -11.18
C GLY A 39 15.14 18.23 -9.66
N PRO A 40 15.49 19.30 -8.94
CA PRO A 40 15.79 19.27 -7.49
C PRO A 40 14.59 18.89 -6.63
N LYS A 41 13.36 19.10 -7.13
CA LYS A 41 12.10 18.75 -6.44
C LYS A 41 11.63 17.30 -6.68
N ARG A 42 12.26 16.56 -7.60
CA ARG A 42 11.89 15.19 -7.96
C ARG A 42 10.40 15.01 -8.28
N GLU A 43 9.81 15.96 -9.03
CA GLU A 43 8.43 15.84 -9.49
C GLU A 43 8.41 15.05 -10.83
N PRO A 44 7.44 14.13 -11.04
CA PRO A 44 7.32 13.43 -12.30
C PRO A 44 6.89 14.40 -13.41
N GLU A 45 7.56 14.38 -14.56
CA GLU A 45 7.03 15.04 -15.75
C GLU A 45 5.72 14.37 -16.16
N VAL A 46 4.65 15.15 -16.35
CA VAL A 46 3.34 14.64 -16.75
C VAL A 46 2.92 15.33 -18.03
N GLU A 47 2.69 14.53 -19.06
CA GLU A 47 2.18 15.00 -20.34
C GLU A 47 0.77 14.44 -20.55
N ILE A 48 -0.20 15.33 -20.74
CA ILE A 48 -1.56 14.95 -21.09
C ILE A 48 -1.60 14.70 -22.60
N ILE A 49 -1.88 13.45 -22.98
CA ILE A 49 -1.94 13.02 -24.38
C ILE A 49 -3.36 13.16 -24.92
N LEU A 50 -4.36 12.89 -24.08
CA LEU A 50 -5.78 12.94 -24.45
C LEU A 50 -6.66 13.32 -23.26
N GLY A 51 -7.59 14.24 -23.49
CA GLY A 51 -8.54 14.74 -22.48
C GLY A 51 -7.91 15.76 -21.54
N GLU A 52 -8.51 15.93 -20.35
CA GLU A 52 -8.06 16.90 -19.35
C GLU A 52 -7.97 16.27 -17.95
N GLY A 53 -7.05 16.81 -17.14
CA GLY A 53 -6.84 16.40 -15.75
C GLY A 53 -6.23 15.02 -15.56
N THR A 54 -5.73 14.78 -14.34
CA THR A 54 -5.00 13.56 -13.96
C THR A 54 -5.64 12.82 -12.78
N GLU A 55 -6.71 13.37 -12.21
CA GLU A 55 -7.51 12.69 -11.19
C GLU A 55 -8.52 11.70 -11.76
N THR A 56 -8.68 10.56 -11.10
CA THR A 56 -9.62 9.51 -11.45
C THR A 56 -10.05 8.72 -10.23
N VAL A 57 -11.09 7.89 -10.38
CA VAL A 57 -11.48 6.88 -9.39
C VAL A 57 -11.25 5.49 -9.98
N HIS A 58 -10.29 4.77 -9.41
CA HIS A 58 -10.03 3.38 -9.74
C HIS A 58 -10.86 2.45 -8.85
N ARG A 59 -11.46 1.43 -9.44
CA ARG A 59 -12.24 0.41 -8.72
C ARG A 59 -11.50 -0.91 -8.75
N GLU A 60 -11.33 -1.52 -7.59
CA GLU A 60 -10.69 -2.84 -7.45
C GLU A 60 -11.29 -3.58 -6.25
N ASN A 61 -11.76 -4.83 -6.44
CA ASN A 61 -12.30 -5.69 -5.37
C ASN A 61 -13.34 -4.99 -4.48
N HIS A 62 -14.32 -4.34 -5.10
CA HIS A 62 -15.38 -3.55 -4.44
C HIS A 62 -14.90 -2.31 -3.65
N CYS A 63 -13.60 -2.01 -3.68
CA CYS A 63 -13.05 -0.77 -3.13
C CYS A 63 -12.92 0.29 -4.23
N GLN A 64 -13.05 1.55 -3.84
CA GLN A 64 -12.88 2.73 -4.69
C GLN A 64 -11.65 3.52 -4.23
N TYR A 65 -10.83 3.97 -5.19
CA TYR A 65 -9.61 4.73 -4.93
C TYR A 65 -9.59 5.94 -5.84
N LYS A 66 -9.94 7.10 -5.29
CA LYS A 66 -9.64 8.39 -5.88
C LYS A 66 -8.15 8.68 -5.71
N LEU A 67 -7.55 9.12 -6.81
CA LEU A 67 -6.14 9.51 -6.87
C LEU A 67 -5.87 10.40 -8.08
N ASP A 68 -4.82 11.22 -7.96
CA ASP A 68 -4.16 11.86 -9.09
C ASP A 68 -3.01 10.98 -9.59
N VAL A 69 -3.12 10.47 -10.82
CA VAL A 69 -2.09 9.58 -11.41
C VAL A 69 -0.75 10.28 -11.65
N ALA A 70 -0.72 11.62 -11.64
CA ALA A 70 0.51 12.40 -11.73
C ALA A 70 1.27 12.47 -10.40
N ARG A 71 0.56 12.35 -9.27
CA ARG A 71 1.10 12.59 -7.93
C ARG A 71 1.16 11.32 -7.07
N ILE A 72 0.31 10.35 -7.36
CA ILE A 72 0.13 9.13 -6.57
C ILE A 72 0.39 7.90 -7.44
N MET A 73 1.23 7.00 -6.94
CA MET A 73 1.62 5.80 -7.65
C MET A 73 0.62 4.65 -7.44
N TRP A 74 0.04 4.12 -8.51
CA TRP A 74 -0.75 2.89 -8.44
C TRP A 74 0.03 1.64 -8.88
N SER A 75 0.28 0.72 -7.94
CA SER A 75 0.88 -0.58 -8.25
C SER A 75 -0.18 -1.64 -8.56
N LYS A 76 -0.44 -1.88 -9.86
CA LYS A 76 -1.24 -3.02 -10.33
C LYS A 76 -0.69 -4.40 -9.90
N GLY A 77 0.60 -4.50 -9.62
CA GLY A 77 1.21 -5.76 -9.19
C GLY A 77 0.80 -6.21 -7.78
N ASN A 78 0.08 -5.38 -7.03
CA ASN A 78 -0.34 -5.70 -5.66
C ASN A 78 -1.82 -6.09 -5.58
N THR A 79 -2.55 -6.24 -6.70
CA THR A 79 -3.99 -6.51 -6.68
C THR A 79 -4.36 -7.77 -5.88
N THR A 80 -3.57 -8.84 -6.01
CA THR A 80 -3.76 -10.09 -5.26
C THR A 80 -3.53 -9.89 -3.76
N GLU A 81 -2.51 -9.14 -3.38
CA GLU A 81 -2.20 -8.88 -1.97
C GLU A 81 -3.21 -7.93 -1.33
N ARG A 82 -3.66 -6.89 -2.05
CA ARG A 82 -4.76 -6.03 -1.59
C ARG A 82 -6.04 -6.83 -1.33
N LYS A 83 -6.39 -7.75 -2.25
CA LYS A 83 -7.51 -8.67 -2.02
C LYS A 83 -7.29 -9.53 -0.77
N ARG A 84 -6.08 -10.07 -0.60
CA ARG A 84 -5.73 -10.94 0.53
C ARG A 84 -5.88 -10.21 1.87
N MET A 85 -5.42 -8.97 1.97
CA MET A 85 -5.51 -8.21 3.23
C MET A 85 -6.95 -8.06 3.72
N GLY A 86 -7.92 -7.89 2.81
CA GLY A 86 -9.35 -7.89 3.18
C GLY A 86 -9.89 -9.22 3.69
N GLN A 87 -9.16 -10.33 3.53
CA GLN A 87 -9.56 -11.67 3.98
C GLN A 87 -8.86 -12.10 5.27
N LEU A 88 -7.80 -11.40 5.68
CA LEU A 88 -6.99 -11.77 6.86
C LEU A 88 -7.49 -11.11 8.14
N VAL A 89 -8.04 -9.90 8.02
CA VAL A 89 -8.59 -9.17 9.16
C VAL A 89 -9.81 -9.92 9.69
N ARG A 90 -9.82 -10.13 11.01
CA ARG A 90 -10.93 -10.79 11.70
C ARG A 90 -11.86 -9.74 12.32
N PRO A 91 -13.16 -10.05 12.46
CA PRO A 91 -14.09 -9.16 13.12
C PRO A 91 -13.62 -8.78 14.53
N GLY A 92 -13.66 -7.48 14.83
CA GLY A 92 -13.27 -6.95 16.13
C GLY A 92 -11.76 -6.69 16.30
N GLU A 93 -10.92 -6.93 15.30
CA GLU A 93 -9.50 -6.57 15.39
C GLU A 93 -9.30 -5.04 15.37
N THR A 94 -8.36 -4.55 16.18
CA THR A 94 -7.75 -3.24 15.98
C THR A 94 -6.51 -3.39 15.09
N VAL A 95 -6.51 -2.68 13.97
CA VAL A 95 -5.44 -2.73 12.96
C VAL A 95 -4.68 -1.41 12.93
N VAL A 96 -3.37 -1.45 12.75
CA VAL A 96 -2.55 -0.26 12.45
C VAL A 96 -1.86 -0.46 11.11
N ASP A 97 -2.19 0.39 10.14
CA ASP A 97 -1.50 0.50 8.86
C ASP A 97 -0.48 1.62 8.95
N MET A 98 0.81 1.26 9.03
CA MET A 98 1.90 2.20 9.29
C MET A 98 2.23 3.10 8.10
N PHE A 99 1.79 2.72 6.89
CA PHE A 99 2.15 3.36 5.62
C PHE A 99 0.97 3.33 4.64
N ALA A 100 -0.14 3.93 5.05
CA ALA A 100 -1.45 3.74 4.42
C ALA A 100 -1.52 4.21 2.96
N GLY A 101 -0.70 5.21 2.57
CA GLY A 101 -0.80 5.86 1.27
C GLY A 101 -2.17 6.51 1.11
N ILE A 102 -2.86 6.13 0.04
CA ILE A 102 -4.27 6.53 -0.20
C ILE A 102 -5.28 5.51 0.37
N GLY A 103 -4.81 4.59 1.22
CA GLY A 103 -5.58 3.48 1.77
C GLY A 103 -5.42 2.17 0.99
N TYR A 104 -4.25 1.91 0.38
CA TYR A 104 -4.06 0.77 -0.54
C TYR A 104 -4.49 -0.57 0.04
N PHE A 105 -4.11 -0.83 1.29
CA PHE A 105 -4.48 -2.04 2.02
C PHE A 105 -5.51 -1.75 3.11
N THR A 106 -5.56 -0.51 3.61
CA THR A 106 -6.59 -0.04 4.54
C THR A 106 -8.01 -0.28 4.03
N MET A 107 -8.31 0.11 2.78
CA MET A 107 -9.66 -0.01 2.22
C MET A 107 -10.16 -1.46 2.17
N PRO A 108 -9.42 -2.44 1.63
CA PRO A 108 -9.90 -3.81 1.61
C PRO A 108 -10.02 -4.41 3.02
N MET A 109 -9.12 -4.06 3.95
CA MET A 109 -9.26 -4.46 5.37
C MET A 109 -10.55 -3.92 5.98
N ALA A 110 -10.88 -2.64 5.74
CA ALA A 110 -12.07 -2.01 6.29
C ALA A 110 -13.37 -2.54 5.65
N VAL A 111 -13.39 -2.66 4.32
CA VAL A 111 -14.59 -3.05 3.56
C VAL A 111 -14.95 -4.52 3.76
N HIS A 112 -13.96 -5.40 3.91
CA HIS A 112 -14.20 -6.85 3.91
C HIS A 112 -13.91 -7.53 5.25
N GLY A 113 -13.09 -6.94 6.12
CA GLY A 113 -12.61 -7.59 7.35
C GLY A 113 -13.45 -7.32 8.61
N ASN A 114 -14.36 -6.34 8.57
CA ASN A 114 -15.14 -5.88 9.72
C ASN A 114 -14.32 -5.61 11.01
N PRO A 115 -13.19 -4.89 10.93
CA PRO A 115 -12.38 -4.57 12.12
C PRO A 115 -13.17 -3.67 13.08
N GLU A 116 -12.78 -3.68 14.36
CA GLU A 116 -13.26 -2.69 15.32
C GLU A 116 -12.75 -1.29 14.94
N LYS A 117 -11.46 -1.21 14.61
CA LYS A 117 -10.79 0.06 14.29
C LYS A 117 -9.59 -0.19 13.38
N ILE A 118 -9.34 0.73 12.45
CA ILE A 118 -8.08 0.82 11.71
C ILE A 118 -7.49 2.21 11.88
N TYR A 119 -6.27 2.30 12.41
CA TYR A 119 -5.48 3.53 12.37
C TYR A 119 -4.60 3.51 11.11
N ALA A 120 -4.85 4.44 10.19
CA ALA A 120 -4.18 4.53 8.90
C ALA A 120 -3.22 5.73 8.90
N VAL A 121 -1.93 5.45 9.12
CA VAL A 121 -0.89 6.47 9.22
C VAL A 121 -0.29 6.75 7.83
N GLU A 122 -0.24 8.03 7.45
CA GLU A 122 0.39 8.47 6.20
C GLU A 122 1.18 9.75 6.42
N ILE A 123 2.43 9.77 5.96
CA ILE A 123 3.35 10.92 6.14
C ILE A 123 3.19 11.98 5.05
N ASN A 124 2.81 11.58 3.83
CA ASN A 124 2.64 12.48 2.70
C ASN A 124 1.26 13.16 2.78
N PRO A 125 1.18 14.49 2.96
CA PRO A 125 -0.09 15.20 3.08
C PRO A 125 -0.98 15.08 1.83
N VAL A 126 -0.39 14.89 0.65
CA VAL A 126 -1.13 14.68 -0.60
C VAL A 126 -1.81 13.31 -0.61
N ALA A 127 -1.07 12.26 -0.24
CA ALA A 127 -1.63 10.91 -0.15
C ALA A 127 -2.68 10.83 0.96
N HIS A 128 -2.41 11.46 2.11
CA HIS A 128 -3.38 11.59 3.20
C HIS A 128 -4.67 12.31 2.77
N GLY A 129 -4.57 13.36 1.95
CA GLY A 129 -5.74 14.01 1.35
C GLY A 129 -6.63 13.03 0.58
N TYR A 130 -6.03 12.20 -0.29
CA TYR A 130 -6.77 11.15 -0.99
C TYR A 130 -7.23 10.01 -0.07
N LEU A 131 -6.49 9.68 0.98
CA LEU A 131 -6.92 8.72 2.00
C LEU A 131 -8.24 9.16 2.65
N LEU A 132 -8.35 10.44 3.05
CA LEU A 132 -9.59 11.01 3.60
C LEU A 132 -10.76 10.88 2.62
N GLU A 133 -10.54 11.16 1.35
CA GLU A 133 -11.57 11.02 0.32
C GLU A 133 -11.94 9.55 0.09
N ASN A 134 -10.98 8.64 0.10
CA ASN A 134 -11.21 7.21 -0.09
C ASN A 134 -11.97 6.59 1.08
N ILE A 135 -11.70 7.00 2.32
CA ILE A 135 -12.48 6.58 3.49
C ILE A 135 -13.96 6.95 3.30
N LYS A 136 -14.24 8.18 2.84
CA LYS A 136 -15.61 8.63 2.54
C LYS A 136 -16.23 7.83 1.38
N LEU A 137 -15.50 7.66 0.29
CA LEU A 137 -15.98 6.95 -0.91
C LEU A 137 -16.32 5.48 -0.64
N ASN A 138 -15.62 4.84 0.29
CA ASN A 138 -15.86 3.45 0.68
C ASN A 138 -16.81 3.32 1.88
N GLN A 139 -17.29 4.43 2.45
CA GLN A 139 -18.22 4.45 3.58
C GLN A 139 -17.66 3.73 4.82
N VAL A 140 -16.37 3.94 5.10
CA VAL A 140 -15.66 3.31 6.23
C VAL A 140 -15.21 4.32 7.29
N LEU A 141 -15.93 5.45 7.38
CA LEU A 141 -15.64 6.56 8.30
C LEU A 141 -15.68 6.15 9.78
N ASP A 142 -16.57 5.21 10.12
CA ASP A 142 -16.77 4.79 11.51
C ASP A 142 -15.65 3.85 12.00
N VAL A 143 -14.97 3.17 11.08
CA VAL A 143 -13.94 2.16 11.40
C VAL A 143 -12.52 2.62 11.06
N VAL A 144 -12.31 3.51 10.09
CA VAL A 144 -10.97 4.00 9.72
C VAL A 144 -10.70 5.38 10.28
N GLU A 145 -9.63 5.49 11.06
CA GLU A 145 -9.06 6.74 11.55
C GLU A 145 -7.77 7.09 10.80
N PRO A 146 -7.81 8.09 9.90
CA PRO A 146 -6.63 8.55 9.18
C PRO A 146 -5.80 9.48 10.06
N ILE A 147 -4.48 9.25 10.10
CA ILE A 147 -3.53 10.04 10.88
C ILE A 147 -2.43 10.56 9.95
N LEU A 148 -2.30 11.90 9.86
CA LEU A 148 -1.21 12.54 9.14
C LEU A 148 0.03 12.61 10.03
N GLY A 149 1.11 11.94 9.64
CA GLY A 149 2.38 12.01 10.36
C GLY A 149 3.30 10.83 10.09
N ASN A 150 4.48 10.86 10.72
CA ASN A 150 5.40 9.73 10.72
C ASN A 150 4.93 8.70 11.75
N CYS A 151 4.82 7.42 11.38
CA CYS A 151 4.38 6.35 12.27
C CYS A 151 5.28 6.16 13.51
N ARG A 152 6.52 6.66 13.50
CA ARG A 152 7.35 6.78 14.71
C ARG A 152 6.75 7.70 15.76
N ASP A 153 6.09 8.76 15.33
CA ASP A 153 5.65 9.82 16.22
C ASP A 153 4.17 9.70 16.57
N VAL A 154 3.34 9.24 15.64
CA VAL A 154 1.88 9.33 15.75
C VAL A 154 1.13 8.00 15.82
N ALA A 155 1.79 6.87 15.53
CA ALA A 155 1.11 5.58 15.57
C ALA A 155 0.79 5.17 17.03
N PRO A 156 -0.42 4.65 17.30
CA PRO A 156 -0.79 4.21 18.64
C PRO A 156 0.06 3.02 19.09
N ARG A 157 0.50 3.02 20.35
CA ARG A 157 1.41 2.03 20.95
C ARG A 157 0.65 1.00 21.77
N ASN A 158 1.07 -0.27 21.70
CA ASN A 158 0.46 -1.38 22.45
C ASN A 158 -1.07 -1.47 22.27
N MET A 159 -1.55 -1.27 21.04
CA MET A 159 -2.99 -1.20 20.72
C MET A 159 -3.42 -2.12 19.58
N ALA A 160 -2.51 -2.62 18.75
CA ALA A 160 -2.88 -3.35 17.55
C ALA A 160 -2.91 -4.87 17.78
N ASP A 161 -4.00 -5.52 17.36
CA ASP A 161 -4.04 -6.97 17.14
C ASP A 161 -3.33 -7.33 15.83
N ARG A 162 -3.25 -6.37 14.90
CA ARG A 162 -2.60 -6.53 13.60
C ARG A 162 -1.88 -5.26 13.16
N VAL A 163 -0.61 -5.40 12.80
CA VAL A 163 0.19 -4.32 12.21
C VAL A 163 0.51 -4.62 10.76
N LEU A 164 0.24 -3.67 9.87
CA LEU A 164 0.62 -3.73 8.47
C LEU A 164 1.77 -2.78 8.18
N MET A 165 2.87 -3.33 7.67
CA MET A 165 4.03 -2.58 7.21
C MET A 165 4.10 -2.62 5.68
N GLY A 166 3.09 -2.07 5.01
CA GLY A 166 2.85 -2.19 3.56
C GLY A 166 3.78 -1.39 2.63
N TYR A 167 4.97 -1.00 3.09
CA TYR A 167 5.93 -0.15 2.36
C TYR A 167 7.06 -0.96 1.72
N ILE A 168 7.72 -0.40 0.70
CA ILE A 168 8.87 -1.00 0.02
C ILE A 168 9.99 0.03 -0.11
N GLY A 169 11.13 -0.27 0.50
CA GLY A 169 12.29 0.61 0.59
C GLY A 169 13.11 0.19 1.81
N ASN A 170 13.04 1.02 2.84
CA ASN A 170 13.65 0.83 4.16
C ASN A 170 12.62 0.40 5.22
N THR A 171 11.70 -0.51 4.88
CA THR A 171 10.64 -0.95 5.79
C THR A 171 11.20 -1.61 7.05
N ASP A 172 12.36 -2.28 6.94
CA ASP A 172 13.07 -2.90 8.06
C ASP A 172 13.44 -1.92 9.15
N GLU A 173 13.71 -0.67 8.81
CA GLU A 173 14.07 0.35 9.80
C GLU A 173 12.95 0.58 10.80
N TYR A 174 11.68 0.30 10.44
CA TYR A 174 10.49 0.55 11.26
C TYR A 174 9.96 -0.69 11.98
N LEU A 175 10.68 -1.82 11.97
CA LEU A 175 10.26 -3.02 12.69
C LEU A 175 10.21 -2.79 14.20
N ASP A 176 11.12 -1.97 14.73
CA ASP A 176 11.09 -1.49 16.13
C ASP A 176 9.75 -0.82 16.48
N VAL A 177 9.28 0.06 15.60
CA VAL A 177 8.01 0.79 15.74
C VAL A 177 6.85 -0.18 15.69
N ALA A 178 6.88 -1.19 14.81
CA ALA A 178 5.84 -2.21 14.72
C ALA A 178 5.73 -3.04 16.00
N MET A 179 6.86 -3.38 16.63
CA MET A 179 6.89 -4.07 17.93
C MET A 179 6.38 -3.20 19.07
N ASP A 180 6.54 -1.88 19.00
CA ASP A 180 5.98 -0.97 19.99
C ASP A 180 4.47 -0.70 19.76
N ILE A 181 3.94 -0.99 18.56
CA ILE A 181 2.51 -0.83 18.21
C ILE A 181 1.69 -2.06 18.60
N ILE A 182 2.23 -3.26 18.35
CA ILE A 182 1.52 -4.53 18.56
C ILE A 182 1.23 -4.75 20.06
N LYS A 183 0.09 -5.36 20.37
CA LYS A 183 -0.24 -5.83 21.72
C LYS A 183 0.72 -6.97 22.15
N ASP A 184 0.55 -7.44 23.39
CA ASP A 184 1.25 -8.62 23.91
C ASP A 184 1.06 -9.88 23.05
N GLU A 185 0.02 -9.94 22.22
CA GLU A 185 -0.19 -10.93 21.16
C GLU A 185 -0.80 -10.27 19.92
N GLY A 186 -0.28 -10.58 18.72
CA GLY A 186 -0.86 -10.11 17.47
C GLY A 186 -0.07 -10.50 16.22
N ILE A 187 -0.48 -10.01 15.06
CA ILE A 187 0.12 -10.37 13.77
C ILE A 187 0.78 -9.16 13.09
N ILE A 188 2.01 -9.32 12.62
CA ILE A 188 2.70 -8.36 11.76
C ILE A 188 2.72 -8.86 10.32
N HIS A 189 2.33 -8.00 9.38
CA HIS A 189 2.50 -8.19 7.95
C HIS A 189 3.65 -7.32 7.44
N TYR A 190 4.82 -7.93 7.25
CA TYR A 190 6.04 -7.23 6.92
C TYR A 190 6.37 -7.33 5.42
N HIS A 191 6.43 -6.18 4.74
CA HIS A 191 6.76 -6.10 3.31
C HIS A 191 8.21 -5.68 3.11
N GLU A 192 8.91 -6.35 2.19
CA GLU A 192 10.31 -6.03 1.89
C GLU A 192 10.64 -6.24 0.40
N SER A 193 11.51 -5.39 -0.17
CA SER A 193 12.24 -5.69 -1.40
C SER A 193 13.56 -6.39 -1.07
N VAL A 194 13.71 -7.64 -1.51
CA VAL A 194 14.81 -8.52 -1.09
C VAL A 194 15.47 -9.23 -2.27
N PRO A 195 16.81 -9.36 -2.31
CA PRO A 195 17.49 -10.16 -3.32
C PRO A 195 16.99 -11.59 -3.36
N ASP A 196 16.93 -12.17 -4.56
CA ASP A 196 16.37 -13.50 -4.81
C ASP A 196 16.94 -14.58 -3.88
N LYS A 197 18.26 -14.55 -3.66
CA LYS A 197 18.99 -15.50 -2.80
C LYS A 197 18.61 -15.42 -1.32
N LEU A 198 18.02 -14.31 -0.87
CA LEU A 198 17.74 -14.03 0.54
C LEU A 198 16.24 -13.98 0.87
N LYS A 199 15.37 -14.15 -0.13
CA LYS A 199 13.95 -13.79 -0.04
C LYS A 199 13.15 -14.56 1.01
N TYR A 200 13.56 -15.79 1.36
CA TYR A 200 12.92 -16.63 2.38
C TYR A 200 13.70 -16.69 3.71
N ILE A 201 14.74 -15.86 3.84
CA ILE A 201 15.66 -15.87 4.98
C ILE A 201 15.60 -14.49 5.64
N ARG A 202 16.14 -13.48 4.95
CA ARG A 202 16.36 -12.13 5.50
C ARG A 202 15.10 -11.47 6.06
N PRO A 203 13.92 -11.50 5.39
CA PRO A 203 12.75 -10.81 5.93
C PRO A 203 12.27 -11.44 7.25
N SER A 204 12.35 -12.76 7.39
CA SER A 204 11.98 -13.44 8.64
C SER A 204 12.99 -13.18 9.75
N ASP A 205 14.29 -13.19 9.43
CA ASP A 205 15.35 -12.95 10.42
C ASP A 205 15.27 -11.53 10.97
N ARG A 206 14.99 -10.52 10.13
CA ARG A 206 14.81 -9.14 10.57
C ARG A 206 13.65 -8.98 11.56
N ILE A 207 12.54 -9.69 11.37
CA ILE A 207 11.44 -9.68 12.34
C ILE A 207 11.91 -10.26 13.68
N ARG A 208 12.63 -11.39 13.65
CA ARG A 208 13.17 -12.02 14.87
C ARG A 208 14.17 -11.13 15.59
N GLU A 209 15.06 -10.48 14.85
CA GLU A 209 16.05 -9.53 15.39
C GLU A 209 15.36 -8.33 16.05
N ALA A 210 14.26 -7.85 15.48
CA ALA A 210 13.50 -6.72 16.01
C ALA A 210 12.58 -7.08 17.19
N ALA A 211 12.28 -8.36 17.40
CA ALA A 211 11.23 -8.81 18.32
C ALA A 211 11.51 -8.53 19.81
N LYS A 212 12.71 -8.09 20.18
CA LYS A 212 13.08 -7.77 21.57
C LYS A 212 12.69 -8.93 22.52
N ASP A 213 11.70 -8.70 23.39
CA ASP A 213 11.21 -9.65 24.40
C ASP A 213 10.04 -10.53 23.91
N PHE A 214 9.60 -10.37 22.67
CA PHE A 214 8.54 -11.17 22.07
C PHE A 214 9.08 -12.43 21.40
N ASN A 215 8.29 -13.49 21.42
CA ASN A 215 8.47 -14.64 20.55
C ASN A 215 7.88 -14.36 19.16
N VAL A 216 8.41 -15.06 18.15
CA VAL A 216 8.02 -14.89 16.75
C VAL A 216 7.78 -16.24 16.09
N ASP A 217 6.53 -16.46 15.66
CA ASP A 217 6.18 -17.58 14.80
C ASP A 217 5.91 -17.09 13.37
N ILE A 218 6.67 -17.59 12.41
CA ILE A 218 6.48 -17.26 10.99
C ILE A 218 5.34 -18.11 10.45
N LEU A 219 4.20 -17.47 10.22
CA LEU A 219 2.98 -18.12 9.71
C LEU A 219 3.04 -18.32 8.20
N ASN A 220 3.63 -17.36 7.47
CA ASN A 220 3.66 -17.38 6.01
C ASN A 220 4.79 -16.54 5.43
N GLN A 221 5.29 -16.93 4.25
CA GLN A 221 6.23 -16.14 3.46
C GLN A 221 5.83 -16.19 1.99
N ARG A 222 5.59 -15.03 1.38
CA ARG A 222 5.01 -14.94 0.03
C ARG A 222 5.79 -14.01 -0.88
N VAL A 223 6.00 -14.45 -2.11
CA VAL A 223 6.45 -13.58 -3.20
C VAL A 223 5.22 -12.88 -3.78
N ILE A 224 5.18 -11.55 -3.71
CA ILE A 224 4.10 -10.76 -4.32
C ILE A 224 4.36 -10.56 -5.80
N LYS A 225 5.58 -10.13 -6.15
CA LYS A 225 6.01 -9.88 -7.52
C LYS A 225 7.53 -9.75 -7.61
N LYS A 226 8.05 -9.86 -8.83
CA LYS A 226 9.40 -9.39 -9.14
C LYS A 226 9.43 -7.86 -9.07
N TYR A 227 10.33 -7.30 -8.27
CA TYR A 227 10.46 -5.85 -8.06
C TYR A 227 11.42 -5.24 -9.10
N SER A 228 12.60 -5.83 -9.26
CA SER A 228 13.62 -5.46 -10.25
C SER A 228 14.46 -6.70 -10.62
N PRO A 229 15.41 -6.63 -11.57
CA PRO A 229 16.30 -7.76 -11.87
C PRO A 229 16.99 -8.28 -10.60
N GLY A 230 16.73 -9.54 -10.24
CA GLY A 230 17.30 -10.19 -9.06
C GLY A 230 16.69 -9.79 -7.70
N VAL A 231 15.64 -8.96 -7.67
CA VAL A 231 14.99 -8.50 -6.43
C VAL A 231 13.49 -8.78 -6.46
N TYR A 232 12.97 -9.30 -5.36
CA TYR A 232 11.56 -9.68 -5.19
C TYR A 232 10.92 -8.85 -4.09
N HIS A 233 9.63 -8.53 -4.27
CA HIS A 233 8.79 -8.03 -3.19
C HIS A 233 8.24 -9.23 -2.43
N MET A 234 8.67 -9.37 -1.18
CA MET A 234 8.20 -10.37 -0.23
C MET A 234 7.22 -9.79 0.78
N VAL A 235 6.32 -10.63 1.28
CA VAL A 235 5.51 -10.40 2.47
C VAL A 235 5.70 -11.56 3.42
N VAL A 236 5.97 -11.26 4.69
CA VAL A 236 6.03 -12.22 5.78
C VAL A 236 4.88 -11.94 6.73
N ASP A 237 4.09 -12.97 7.04
CA ASP A 237 3.09 -12.93 8.09
C ASP A 237 3.72 -13.58 9.33
N ALA A 238 3.85 -12.83 10.42
CA ALA A 238 4.44 -13.29 11.66
C ALA A 238 3.48 -13.09 12.82
N GLN A 239 3.25 -14.13 13.60
CA GLN A 239 2.62 -14.03 14.92
C GLN A 239 3.68 -13.58 15.91
N ILE A 240 3.34 -12.56 16.70
CA ILE A 240 4.16 -11.97 17.74
C ILE A 240 3.42 -12.20 19.07
N PHE A 241 4.11 -12.70 20.08
CA PHE A 241 3.47 -12.99 21.38
C PHE A 241 4.47 -13.00 22.54
N LYS A 242 4.02 -12.60 23.73
CA LYS A 242 4.76 -12.82 24.99
C LYS A 242 4.42 -14.18 25.59
N ASN A 243 5.39 -14.76 26.32
CA ASN A 243 5.18 -15.96 27.13
C ASN A 243 4.32 -15.67 28.36
#